data_AF-A0A7W8B3M5-F1
#
_entry.id   AF-A0A7W8B3M5-F1
#
_cell.length_a   1.000
_cell.length_b   1.000
_cell.length_c   1.000
_cell.angle_alpha   90.00
_cell.angle_beta   90.00
_cell.angle_gamma   90.00
#
_symmetry.space_group_name_H-M   'P 1'
#
loop_
_entity.id
_entity.type
_entity.pdbx_description
1 polymer ?
#
loop_
_entity_poly.entity_id
_entity_poly.type
_entity_poly.pdbx_seq_one_letter_code
_entity_poly.pdbx_strand_id
1 'polypeptide(L)' 'MHRSARVDGLDLHVTDLDAVDGTPIYDLGPYFTAMGPRSTIREPAWPQEMLDRYWATKG' A
#
# COMPACT_ATOMS: atom_id res chain seq x y z
N MET A 1 1.70 -0.62 1.59
CA MET A 1 2.60 0.55 1.50
C MET A 1 3.01 0.69 0.05
N HIS A 2 2.51 1.72 -0.63
CA HIS A 2 2.73 1.96 -2.06
C HIS A 2 4.22 2.24 -2.29
N ARG A 3 4.86 1.39 -3.09
CA ARG A 3 6.33 1.36 -3.19
C ARG A 3 6.87 2.42 -4.16
N SER A 4 6.02 3.00 -5.00
CA SER A 4 6.43 4.04 -5.95
C SER A 4 5.31 5.04 -6.18
N ALA A 5 5.69 6.32 -6.26
CA ALA A 5 4.80 7.40 -6.63
C ALA A 5 5.50 8.28 -7.69
N ARG A 6 4.87 8.48 -8.84
CA ARG A 6 5.26 9.51 -9.82
C ARG A 6 4.26 10.67 -9.72
N VAL A 7 4.76 11.89 -9.79
CA VAL A 7 3.93 13.09 -9.75
C VAL A 7 3.96 13.75 -11.13
N ASP A 8 2.79 13.91 -11.73
CA ASP A 8 2.57 14.63 -12.99
C ASP A 8 1.59 15.78 -12.73
N GLY A 9 2.12 16.95 -12.34
CA GLY A 9 1.28 18.10 -11.93
C GLY A 9 0.53 17.82 -10.62
N LEU A 10 -0.79 17.65 -10.71
CA LEU A 10 -1.65 17.27 -9.57
C LEU A 10 -1.99 15.77 -9.55
N ASP A 11 -1.50 15.01 -10.52
CA ASP A 11 -1.73 13.57 -10.60
C ASP A 11 -0.64 12.81 -9.85
N LEU A 12 -1.05 12.05 -8.84
CA LEU A 12 -0.18 11.13 -8.10
C LEU A 12 -0.39 9.71 -8.60
N HIS A 13 0.53 9.21 -9.42
CA HIS A 13 0.50 7.84 -9.92
C HIS A 13 1.14 6.90 -8.89
N VAL A 14 0.34 6.02 -8.31
CA VAL A 14 0.78 5.05 -7.29
C VAL A 14 0.63 3.61 -7.78
N THR A 15 1.41 2.71 -7.20
CA THR A 15 1.22 1.25 -7.33
C THR A 15 0.61 0.69 -6.06
N ASP A 16 -0.04 -0.48 -6.16
CA ASP A 16 -0.51 -1.26 -5.00
C ASP A 16 -1.63 -0.59 -4.18
N LEU A 17 -2.38 0.33 -4.78
CA LEU A 17 -3.61 0.90 -4.20
C LEU A 17 -4.76 -0.09 -4.37
N ASP A 18 -5.44 -0.42 -3.28
CA ASP A 18 -6.53 -1.39 -3.22
C ASP A 18 -7.91 -0.75 -3.30
N ALA A 19 -7.98 0.50 -3.77
CA ALA A 19 -9.23 1.21 -4.01
C ALA A 19 -9.83 0.85 -5.37
N VAL A 20 -11.15 0.74 -5.42
CA VAL A 20 -11.90 0.64 -6.68
C VAL A 20 -11.77 1.95 -7.46
N ASP A 21 -11.77 1.87 -8.79
CA ASP A 21 -11.77 3.05 -9.64
C ASP A 21 -12.90 4.04 -9.28
N GLY A 22 -12.56 5.33 -9.28
CA GLY A 22 -13.47 6.41 -8.88
C GLY A 22 -13.72 6.56 -7.37
N THR A 23 -13.07 5.76 -6.50
CA THR A 23 -13.18 5.94 -5.04
C THR A 23 -12.70 7.34 -4.63
N PRO A 24 -13.52 8.15 -3.91
CA PRO A 24 -13.13 9.49 -3.51
C PRO A 24 -12.02 9.46 -2.46
N ILE A 25 -11.02 10.33 -2.64
CA ILE A 25 -9.95 10.57 -1.67
C ILE A 25 -10.30 11.79 -0.83
N TYR A 26 -10.38 11.62 0.49
CA TYR A 26 -10.74 12.70 1.41
C TYR A 26 -9.54 13.42 2.02
N ASP A 27 -8.41 12.73 2.17
CA ASP A 27 -7.19 13.27 2.77
C ASP A 27 -5.94 12.61 2.15
N LEU A 28 -4.84 13.37 2.11
CA LEU A 28 -3.54 12.92 1.63
C LEU A 28 -2.44 13.52 2.49
N GLY A 29 -1.58 12.65 3.06
CA GLY A 29 -0.45 13.06 3.88
C GLY A 29 0.76 12.15 3.69
N PRO A 30 1.97 12.65 4.02
CA PRO A 30 3.18 11.83 3.99
C PRO A 30 3.12 10.74 5.06
N TYR A 31 3.56 9.53 4.71
CA TYR A 31 3.82 8.48 5.68
C TYR A 31 5.22 8.66 6.27
N PHE A 32 5.30 8.81 7.60
CA PHE A 32 6.57 8.79 8.33
C PHE A 32 6.71 7.47 9.10
N THR A 33 7.89 6.84 9.08
CA THR A 33 8.14 5.61 9.85
C THR A 33 7.84 5.79 11.35
N ALA A 34 8.02 7.00 11.90
CA ALA A 34 7.67 7.34 13.27
C ALA A 34 6.15 7.29 13.57
N MET A 35 5.30 7.32 12.54
CA MET A 35 3.85 7.11 12.63
C MET A 35 3.45 5.63 12.53
N GLY A 36 4.41 4.72 12.31
CA GLY A 36 4.17 3.28 12.32
C GLY A 36 3.74 2.73 13.70
N PRO A 37 3.42 1.43 13.78
CA PRO A 37 3.08 0.79 15.04
C PRO A 37 4.15 1.00 16.11
N ARG A 38 3.72 1.39 17.33
CA ARG A 38 4.62 1.62 18.47
C ARG A 38 5.04 0.34 19.20
N SER A 39 4.42 -0.78 18.90
CA SER A 39 4.64 -2.08 19.52
C SER A 39 4.95 -3.13 18.46
N THR A 40 5.37 -4.31 18.92
CA THR A 40 5.54 -5.47 18.05
C THR A 40 4.25 -5.78 17.30
N ILE A 41 4.34 -5.82 15.97
CA ILE A 41 3.25 -6.26 15.11
C ILE A 41 3.02 -7.76 15.36
N ARG A 42 1.76 -8.16 15.55
CA ARG A 42 1.36 -9.57 15.58
C ARG A 42 0.36 -9.81 14.47
N GLU A 43 0.73 -10.66 13.53
CA GLU A 43 -0.15 -11.14 12.48
C GLU A 43 -0.36 -12.66 12.63
N PRO A 44 -1.57 -13.17 12.34
CA PRO A 44 -1.77 -14.61 12.18
C PRO A 44 -1.00 -15.12 10.96
N ALA A 45 -0.79 -16.44 10.82
CA ALA A 45 -0.03 -17.01 9.69
C ALA A 45 -0.78 -16.93 8.33
N TRP A 46 -2.12 -16.98 8.37
CA TRP A 46 -2.94 -17.09 7.16
C TRP A 46 -2.74 -15.97 6.11
N PRO A 47 -2.48 -14.68 6.43
CA PRO A 47 -2.24 -13.66 5.42
C PRO A 47 -0.97 -13.95 4.63
N GLN A 48 0.06 -14.48 5.29
CA GLN A 48 1.30 -14.87 4.63
C GLN A 48 1.08 -16.06 3.70
N GLU A 49 0.32 -17.06 4.14
CA GLU A 49 -0.08 -18.21 3.30
C GLU A 49 -0.91 -17.76 2.09
N MET A 50 -1.87 -16.86 2.29
CA MET A 50 -2.73 -16.31 1.24
C MET A 50 -1.93 -15.51 0.20
N LEU A 51 -0.91 -14.77 0.64
CA LEU A 51 -0.19 -13.81 -0.21
C LEU A 51 1.15 -14.34 -0.76
N ASP A 52 1.52 -15.59 -0.50
CA ASP A 52 2.82 -16.20 -0.86
C ASP A 52 3.21 -16.01 -2.34
N ARG A 53 2.22 -15.98 -3.24
CA ARG A 53 2.44 -15.77 -4.68
C ARG A 53 1.76 -14.52 -5.25
N TYR A 54 1.20 -13.67 -4.39
CA TYR A 54 0.38 -12.53 -4.82
C TYR A 54 1.17 -11.54 -5.69
N TRP A 55 2.46 -11.35 -5.40
CA TRP A 55 3.35 -10.46 -6.15
C TRP A 55 4.26 -11.17 -7.15
N ALA A 56 4.08 -12.47 -7.37
CA ALA A 56 4.89 -13.21 -8.33
C ALA A 56 4.63 -12.68 -9.74
N THR A 57 5.69 -12.25 -10.44
CA THR A 57 5.58 -11.82 -11.84
C THR A 57 5.08 -13.01 -12.67
N LYS A 58 3.97 -12.83 -13.41
CA LYS A 58 3.58 -13.82 -14.41
C LYS A 58 4.64 -13.82 -15.51
N GLY A 59 5.29 -14.97 -15.69
CA GLY A 59 6.18 -15.21 -16.84
C GLY A 59 5.42 -15.21 -18.15
#